data_AF-A0A672UWZ0-F1
#
_entry.id   AF-A0A672UWZ0-F1
#
_cell.length_a   1.000
_cell.length_b   1.000
_cell.length_c   1.000
_cell.angle_alpha   90.00
_cell.angle_beta   90.00
_cell.angle_gamma   90.00
#
_symmetry.space_group_name_H-M   'P 1'
#
loop_
_entity.id
_entity.type
_entity.pdbx_description
1 polymer ?
#
loop_
_entity_poly.entity_id
_entity_poly.type
_entity_poly.pdbx_seq_one_letter_code
_entity_poly.pdbx_strand_id
1 'polypeptide(L)'
;MGPGERLRATRPSGPAEPPSRMKSPAVVGVLCTDSQGLNLGCRGTLSDEHAGVISVLAQQAAKLTSDPTDTPVVCLESDSGNIMIQKHDSITVAVHKLAS
;
A
#
# COMPACT_ATOMS: atom_id res chain seq x y z
N MET A 1 18.05 13.33 37.05
CA MET A 1 16.76 12.66 36.81
C MET A 1 15.82 13.62 36.09
N GLY A 2 15.39 13.24 34.89
CA GLY A 2 14.28 13.83 34.13
C GLY A 2 13.93 12.84 33.02
N PRO A 3 12.69 12.30 32.96
CA PRO A 3 12.30 11.29 31.98
C PRO A 3 12.01 11.95 30.63
N GLY A 4 12.26 11.22 29.54
CA GLY A 4 12.48 11.78 28.22
C GLY A 4 11.24 12.23 27.45
N GLU A 5 11.47 12.73 26.23
CA GLU A 5 10.60 12.47 25.09
C GLU A 5 11.25 12.82 23.75
N ARG A 6 11.29 11.79 22.88
CA ARG A 6 11.31 11.78 21.41
C ARG A 6 12.38 12.59 20.69
N LEU A 7 13.42 11.87 20.29
CA LEU A 7 14.17 12.17 19.06
C LEU A 7 13.17 12.14 17.87
N ARG A 8 12.60 13.29 17.51
CA ARG A 8 12.05 13.48 16.16
C ARG A 8 13.23 13.34 15.21
N ALA A 9 13.33 12.20 14.54
CA ALA A 9 14.15 12.09 13.34
C ALA A 9 13.48 12.95 12.25
N THR A 10 13.73 14.26 12.28
CA THR A 10 13.52 15.09 11.09
C THR A 10 14.53 14.59 10.06
N ARG A 11 14.06 13.85 9.05
CA ARG A 11 14.91 13.39 7.95
C ARG A 11 15.66 14.61 7.40
N PRO A 12 16.99 14.56 7.24
CA PRO A 12 17.73 15.65 6.64
C PRO A 12 17.25 15.82 5.20
N SER A 13 16.98 17.05 4.80
CA SER A 13 16.71 17.46 3.42
C SER A 13 17.98 17.26 2.59
N GLY A 14 18.21 16.03 2.14
CA GLY A 14 19.18 15.71 1.10
C GLY A 14 18.70 16.21 -0.27
N PRO A 15 19.57 16.22 -1.30
CA PRO A 15 19.16 16.51 -2.67
C PRO A 15 17.99 15.60 -3.03
N ALA A 16 16.96 16.17 -3.68
CA ALA A 16 15.74 15.47 -4.07
C ALA A 16 16.12 14.08 -4.64
N GLU A 17 15.73 13.01 -3.93
CA GLU A 17 15.94 11.67 -4.47
C GLU A 17 15.31 11.64 -5.86
N PRO A 18 16.05 11.17 -6.90
CA PRO A 18 15.46 11.02 -8.22
C PRO A 18 14.20 10.14 -8.06
N PRO A 19 13.07 10.51 -8.67
CA PRO A 19 11.84 9.75 -8.49
C PRO A 19 12.15 8.31 -8.84
N SER A 20 11.99 7.40 -7.87
CA SER A 20 12.13 5.96 -8.08
C SER A 20 10.99 5.52 -9.00
N ARG A 21 11.18 5.78 -10.29
CA ARG A 21 10.16 5.74 -11.32
C ARG A 21 9.67 4.30 -11.42
N MET A 22 8.37 4.11 -11.26
CA MET A 22 7.76 2.82 -11.54
C MET A 22 8.03 2.46 -13.00
N LYS A 23 8.44 1.21 -13.25
CA LYS A 23 8.88 0.75 -14.58
C LYS A 23 7.74 0.77 -15.60
N SER A 24 6.51 0.57 -15.13
CA SER A 24 5.30 0.66 -15.97
C SER A 24 4.75 2.08 -15.93
N PRO A 25 4.60 2.77 -17.09
CA PRO A 25 4.08 4.14 -17.14
C PRO A 25 2.64 4.29 -16.63
N ALA A 26 1.82 3.24 -16.74
CA ALA A 26 0.44 3.24 -16.29
C ALA A 26 0.29 3.05 -14.77
N VAL A 27 1.34 2.55 -14.10
CA VAL A 27 1.34 2.39 -12.64
C VAL A 27 1.82 3.69 -12.01
N VAL A 28 0.92 4.33 -11.26
CA VAL A 28 1.15 5.63 -10.63
C VAL A 28 1.24 5.57 -9.10
N GLY A 29 0.98 4.40 -8.51
CA GLY A 29 1.25 4.16 -7.10
C GLY A 29 1.33 2.67 -6.75
N VAL A 30 2.11 2.36 -5.72
CA VAL A 30 2.21 1.02 -5.13
C VAL A 30 2.34 1.13 -3.61
N LEU A 31 1.74 0.21 -2.87
CA LEU A 31 1.90 0.07 -1.43
C LEU A 31 1.93 -1.41 -1.04
N CYS A 32 2.83 -1.77 -0.13
CA CYS A 32 2.87 -3.08 0.51
C CYS A 32 2.61 -2.90 2.01
N THR A 33 1.68 -3.68 2.57
CA THR A 33 1.32 -3.66 4.00
C THR A 33 1.31 -5.07 4.56
N ASP A 34 1.56 -5.22 5.86
CA ASP A 34 1.37 -6.50 6.54
C ASP A 34 -0.10 -6.75 6.92
N SER A 35 -0.37 -7.87 7.60
CA SER A 35 -1.71 -8.22 8.07
C SER A 35 -2.25 -7.31 9.17
N GLN A 36 -1.41 -6.50 9.82
CA GLN A 36 -1.82 -5.54 10.85
C GLN A 36 -2.06 -4.15 10.27
N GLY A 37 -1.86 -3.95 8.96
CA GLY A 37 -2.00 -2.64 8.32
C GLY A 37 -0.78 -1.74 8.47
N LEU A 38 0.38 -2.29 8.86
CA LEU A 38 1.63 -1.53 8.93
C LEU A 38 2.27 -1.45 7.54
N ASN A 39 2.58 -0.23 7.11
CA ASN A 39 3.24 -0.01 5.83
C ASN A 39 4.66 -0.60 5.82
N LEU A 40 4.93 -1.49 4.88
CA LEU A 40 6.26 -2.05 4.59
C LEU A 40 7.00 -1.19 3.57
N GLY A 41 6.27 -0.43 2.75
CA GLY A 41 6.81 0.50 1.79
C GLY A 41 5.76 0.94 0.76
N CYS A 42 5.80 2.21 0.38
CA CYS A 42 4.94 2.75 -0.66
C CYS A 42 5.69 3.71 -1.58
N ARG A 43 5.15 3.96 -2.77
CA ARG A 43 5.61 4.95 -3.75
C ARG A 43 4.43 5.49 -4.55
N GLY A 44 4.55 6.74 -5.02
CA GLY A 44 3.57 7.37 -5.89
C GLY A 44 2.32 7.82 -5.13
N THR A 45 1.14 7.58 -5.71
CA THR A 45 -0.15 8.05 -5.18
C THR A 45 -0.63 7.35 -3.90
N LEU A 46 0.02 6.26 -3.48
CA LEU A 46 -0.33 5.55 -2.25
C LEU A 46 0.69 5.91 -1.15
N SER A 47 0.17 6.35 0.00
CA SER A 47 0.90 6.79 1.19
C SER A 47 0.62 5.89 2.41
N ASP A 48 1.38 6.10 3.50
CA ASP A 48 1.27 5.35 4.77
C ASP A 48 -0.16 5.25 5.32
N GLU A 49 -0.97 6.30 5.15
CA GLU A 49 -2.34 6.37 5.66
C GLU A 49 -3.27 5.30 5.05
N HIS A 50 -2.93 4.79 3.87
CA HIS A 50 -3.75 3.82 3.15
C HIS A 50 -3.50 2.37 3.60
N ALA A 51 -2.41 2.11 4.32
CA ALA A 51 -1.98 0.74 4.64
C ALA A 51 -3.02 -0.04 5.47
N GLY A 52 -3.70 0.63 6.41
CA GLY A 52 -4.75 0.03 7.23
C GLY A 52 -5.99 -0.34 6.44
N VAL A 53 -6.48 0.55 5.57
CA VAL A 53 -7.68 0.25 4.76
C VAL A 53 -7.40 -0.82 3.72
N ILE A 54 -6.20 -0.81 3.10
CA ILE A 54 -5.78 -1.82 2.13
C ILE A 54 -5.75 -3.22 2.75
N SER A 55 -5.16 -3.37 3.94
CA SER A 55 -5.10 -4.68 4.61
C SER A 55 -6.49 -5.19 4.99
N VAL A 56 -7.36 -4.30 5.51
CA VAL A 56 -8.73 -4.66 5.90
C VAL A 56 -9.58 -5.08 4.71
N LEU A 57 -9.49 -4.37 3.56
CA LEU A 57 -10.24 -4.74 2.36
C LEU A 57 -9.87 -6.13 1.87
N ALA A 58 -8.57 -6.46 1.82
CA ALA A 58 -8.11 -7.79 1.43
C ALA A 58 -8.58 -8.89 2.41
N GLN A 59 -8.55 -8.60 3.72
CA GLN A 59 -9.04 -9.52 4.75
C GLN A 59 -10.55 -9.74 4.68
N GLN A 60 -11.32 -8.70 4.33
CA GLN A 60 -12.76 -8.82 4.13
C GLN A 60 -13.08 -9.63 2.87
N ALA A 61 -12.36 -9.39 1.77
CA ALA A 61 -12.54 -10.14 0.53
C ALA A 61 -12.22 -11.63 0.70
N ALA A 62 -11.18 -11.97 1.44
CA ALA A 62 -10.83 -13.37 1.73
C ALA A 62 -11.94 -14.15 2.46
N LYS A 63 -12.88 -13.46 3.13
CA LYS A 63 -14.04 -14.11 3.78
C LYS A 63 -15.16 -14.49 2.81
N LEU A 64 -15.09 -14.05 1.56
CA LEU A 64 -16.09 -14.36 0.52
C LEU A 64 -15.92 -15.76 -0.05
N THR A 65 -14.80 -16.41 0.23
CA THR A 65 -14.48 -17.76 -0.22
C THR A 65 -14.11 -18.62 0.97
N SER A 66 -14.51 -19.90 0.94
CA SER A 66 -14.11 -20.88 1.95
C SER A 66 -12.80 -21.59 1.59
N ASP A 67 -12.35 -21.45 0.34
CA ASP A 67 -11.09 -22.03 -0.12
C ASP A 67 -9.92 -21.11 0.27
N PRO A 68 -9.02 -21.53 1.17
CA PRO A 68 -7.90 -20.70 1.61
C PRO A 68 -6.85 -20.45 0.51
N THR A 69 -6.92 -21.18 -0.61
CA THR A 69 -6.04 -20.99 -1.78
C THR A 69 -6.61 -19.97 -2.77
N ASP A 70 -7.91 -19.68 -2.68
CA ASP A 70 -8.58 -18.65 -3.46
C ASP A 70 -8.27 -17.27 -2.85
N THR A 71 -7.41 -16.51 -3.53
CA THR A 71 -6.91 -15.21 -3.06
C THR A 71 -7.51 -14.08 -3.91
N PRO A 72 -8.68 -13.55 -3.53
CA PRO A 72 -9.40 -12.60 -4.35
C PRO A 72 -8.62 -11.30 -4.55
N VAL A 73 -8.79 -10.71 -5.73
CA VAL A 73 -8.31 -9.35 -6.03
C VAL A 73 -9.48 -8.39 -5.79
N VAL A 74 -9.26 -7.38 -4.95
CA VAL A 74 -10.21 -6.27 -4.77
C VAL A 74 -9.85 -5.17 -5.77
N CYS A 75 -10.80 -4.79 -6.61
CA CYS A 75 -10.67 -3.67 -7.55
C CYS A 75 -11.56 -2.51 -7.08
N LEU A 76 -10.94 -1.37 -6.81
CA LEU A 76 -11.64 -0.09 -6.63
C LEU A 76 -11.51 0.70 -7.92
N GLU A 77 -12.62 0.98 -8.60
CA GLU A 77 -12.63 1.60 -9.92
C GLU A 77 -13.27 2.98 -9.88
N SER A 78 -12.68 3.91 -10.60
CA SER A 78 -13.15 5.28 -10.74
C SER A 78 -12.71 5.86 -12.08
N ASP A 79 -13.21 7.05 -12.43
CA ASP A 79 -12.75 7.79 -13.61
C ASP A 79 -11.25 8.12 -13.57
N SER A 80 -10.63 8.12 -12.38
CA SER A 80 -9.20 8.38 -12.19
C SER A 80 -8.30 7.14 -12.37
N GLY A 81 -8.90 5.97 -12.58
CA GLY A 81 -8.21 4.68 -12.68
C GLY A 81 -8.64 3.68 -11.62
N ASN A 82 -7.83 2.64 -11.47
CA ASN A 82 -8.15 1.44 -10.70
C ASN A 82 -7.09 1.21 -9.63
N ILE A 83 -7.52 0.93 -8.40
CA ILE A 83 -6.67 0.39 -7.35
C ILE A 83 -6.96 -1.11 -7.24
N MET A 84 -5.94 -1.92 -7.53
CA MET A 84 -5.99 -3.38 -7.40
C MET A 84 -5.30 -3.78 -6.11
N ILE A 85 -5.97 -4.53 -5.24
CA ILE A 85 -5.46 -5.00 -3.96
C ILE A 85 -5.49 -6.52 -3.94
N GLN A 86 -4.36 -7.15 -3.62
CA GLN A 86 -4.27 -8.60 -3.48
C GLN A 86 -3.40 -8.97 -2.28
N LYS A 87 -3.85 -9.97 -1.53
CA LYS A 87 -3.10 -10.57 -0.43
C LYS A 87 -2.34 -11.79 -0.93
N HIS A 88 -1.07 -11.89 -0.54
CA HIS A 88 -0.22 -13.06 -0.70
C HIS A 88 0.42 -13.38 0.65
N ASP A 89 0.01 -14.49 1.26
CA ASP A 89 0.39 -14.87 2.63
C ASP A 89 0.12 -13.74 3.65
N SER A 90 1.15 -13.19 4.30
CA SER A 90 1.05 -12.12 5.29
C SER A 90 1.18 -10.71 4.70
N ILE A 91 1.43 -10.58 3.40
CA ILE A 91 1.65 -9.30 2.72
C ILE A 91 0.46 -8.99 1.83
N THR A 92 -0.04 -7.76 1.90
CA THR A 92 -1.04 -7.23 0.98
C THR A 92 -0.41 -6.15 0.12
N VAL A 93 -0.60 -6.25 -1.19
CA VAL A 93 -0.07 -5.31 -2.18
C VAL A 93 -1.23 -4.57 -2.82
N ALA A 94 -1.12 -3.25 -2.91
CA ALA A 94 -2.01 -2.39 -3.67
C ALA A 94 -1.25 -1.74 -4.83
N VAL A 95 -1.87 -1.70 -6.00
CA VAL A 95 -1.35 -1.07 -7.21
C VAL A 95 -2.38 -0.10 -7.75
N HIS A 96 -2.04 1.18 -7.85
CA HIS A 96 -2.85 2.19 -8.52
C HIS A 96 -2.41 2.33 -9.98
N LYS A 97 -3.32 2.01 -10.89
CA LYS A 97 -3.15 2.14 -12.34
C LYS A 97 -4.11 3.18 -12.89
N LEU A 98 -3.63 4.01 -13.82
CA LEU A 98 -4.50 4.89 -14.60
C LEU A 98 -5.40 4.04 -15.51
N ALA A 99 -6.63 4.50 -15.73
CA ALA A 99 -7.50 3.97 -16.78
C ALA A 99 -6.82 4.18 -18.15
N SER A 100 -6.90 3.18 -19.03
CA SER A 100 -6.33 3.22 -20.39
C SER A 100 -7.31 3.80 -21.40
#